data_AF-A0A7J8MHG6-F1
#
_entry.id   AF-A0A7J8MHG6-F1
#
_cell.length_a   1.000
_cell.length_b   1.000
_cell.length_c   1.000
_cell.angle_alpha   90.00
_cell.angle_beta   90.00
_cell.angle_gamma   90.00
#
_symmetry.space_group_name_H-M   'P 1'
#
loop_
_entity.id
_entity.type
_entity.pdbx_description
1 polymer ?
#
loop_
_entity_poly.entity_id
_entity_poly.type
_entity_poly.pdbx_seq_one_letter_code
_entity_poly.pdbx_strand_id
1 'polypeptide(L)'
;DVELTEKLDYSSAVALVGYSLILAILRVFDLRDEASRVMVAAPLVAFVTTHILYLNFYKLDYGLNMKVCMAMGVAQLLIWGIWAGITSHPSRWKVWLFVVWGSLVVFLEMLDFPPYKGFVDAHALWHAVSIPLTYFCWSFVQDDAEFRTSTLLKKIK
;
A
#
# COMPACT_ATOMS: atom_id res chain seq x y z
N ASP A 1 12.55 15.89 -14.35
CA ASP A 1 13.44 14.84 -13.83
C ASP A 1 14.41 14.37 -14.90
N VAL A 2 15.46 13.61 -14.53
CA VAL A 2 16.31 12.89 -15.50
C VAL A 2 15.87 11.44 -15.59
N GLU A 3 16.17 10.77 -16.71
CA GLU A 3 15.66 9.41 -17.00
C GLU A 3 15.90 8.42 -15.84
N LEU A 4 17.07 8.46 -15.22
CA LEU A 4 17.39 7.58 -14.08
C LEU A 4 16.48 7.85 -12.88
N THR A 5 16.27 9.13 -12.52
CA THR A 5 15.46 9.48 -11.35
C THR A 5 13.98 9.16 -11.58
N GLU A 6 13.49 9.33 -12.81
CA GLU A 6 12.11 8.97 -13.16
C GLU A 6 11.86 7.46 -13.10
N LYS A 7 12.81 6.67 -13.63
CA LYS A 7 12.73 5.20 -13.54
C LYS A 7 12.77 4.71 -12.10
N LEU A 8 13.63 5.29 -11.26
CA LEU A 8 13.73 4.95 -9.85
C LEU A 8 12.46 5.31 -9.08
N ASP A 9 11.90 6.49 -9.34
CA ASP A 9 10.65 6.94 -8.72
C ASP A 9 9.52 5.93 -9.01
N TYR A 10 9.24 5.64 -10.28
CA TYR A 10 8.17 4.72 -10.64
C TYR A 10 8.43 3.29 -10.13
N SER A 11 9.67 2.80 -10.26
CA SER A 11 10.01 1.46 -9.78
C SER A 11 9.81 1.33 -8.27
N SER A 12 10.20 2.37 -7.50
CA SER A 12 10.03 2.39 -6.05
C SER A 12 8.56 2.48 -5.63
N ALA A 13 7.75 3.27 -6.34
CA ALA A 13 6.31 3.36 -6.11
C ALA A 13 5.62 2.01 -6.33
N VAL A 14 5.88 1.35 -7.47
CA VAL A 14 5.32 0.01 -7.78
C VAL A 14 5.76 -1.02 -6.74
N ALA A 15 7.05 -1.03 -6.36
CA ALA A 15 7.58 -1.96 -5.38
C ALA A 15 6.93 -1.77 -4.00
N LEU A 16 6.77 -0.51 -3.57
CA LEU A 16 6.18 -0.18 -2.28
C LEU A 16 4.70 -0.57 -2.22
N VAL A 17 3.91 -0.19 -3.22
CA VAL A 17 2.47 -0.51 -3.27
C VAL A 17 2.27 -2.02 -3.42
N GLY A 18 3.04 -2.67 -4.29
CA GLY A 18 2.97 -4.12 -4.49
C GLY A 18 3.32 -4.93 -3.24
N TYR A 19 4.39 -4.54 -2.53
CA TYR A 19 4.75 -5.18 -1.26
C TYR A 19 3.71 -4.94 -0.17
N SER A 20 3.17 -3.73 -0.10
CA SER A 20 2.11 -3.38 0.86
C SER A 20 0.83 -4.19 0.62
N LEU A 21 0.47 -4.44 -0.64
CA LEU A 21 -0.66 -5.32 -0.99
C LEU A 21 -0.42 -6.76 -0.52
N ILE A 22 0.79 -7.30 -0.73
CA ILE A 22 1.15 -8.63 -0.21
C ILE A 22 0.96 -8.68 1.30
N LEU A 23 1.51 -7.70 2.04
CA LEU A 23 1.36 -7.64 3.50
C LEU A 23 -0.10 -7.54 3.93
N ALA A 24 -0.92 -6.74 3.25
CA ALA A 24 -2.34 -6.61 3.54
C ALA A 24 -3.06 -7.96 3.40
N ILE A 25 -2.83 -8.70 2.32
CA ILE A 25 -3.43 -10.03 2.12
C ILE A 25 -2.96 -11.00 3.21
N LEU A 26 -1.64 -11.14 3.39
CA LEU A 26 -1.10 -12.07 4.39
C LEU A 26 -1.65 -11.78 5.79
N ARG A 27 -1.78 -10.50 6.15
CA ARG A 27 -2.26 -10.09 7.46
C ARG A 27 -3.77 -10.27 7.61
N VAL A 28 -4.58 -9.81 6.66
CA VAL A 28 -6.05 -9.83 6.78
C VAL A 28 -6.59 -11.26 6.80
N PHE A 29 -6.00 -12.15 6.00
CA PHE A 29 -6.40 -13.56 5.94
C PHE A 29 -5.70 -14.44 6.98
N ASP A 30 -4.88 -13.86 7.87
CA ASP A 30 -4.11 -14.57 8.91
C ASP A 30 -3.35 -15.79 8.37
N LEU A 31 -2.69 -15.63 7.22
CA LEU A 31 -1.93 -16.70 6.56
C LEU A 31 -0.62 -16.94 7.31
N ARG A 32 -0.57 -18.04 8.08
CA ARG A 32 0.57 -18.36 8.95
C ARG A 32 1.50 -19.42 8.40
N ASP A 33 0.98 -20.35 7.63
CA ASP A 33 1.78 -21.41 7.02
C ASP A 33 2.60 -20.87 5.84
N GLU A 34 3.81 -21.41 5.70
CA GLU A 34 4.77 -20.92 4.70
C GLU A 34 4.27 -21.15 3.27
N ALA A 35 3.60 -22.28 3.02
CA ALA A 35 3.08 -22.62 1.71
C ALA A 35 2.05 -21.59 1.23
N SER A 36 1.04 -21.26 2.03
CA SER A 36 0.03 -20.24 1.69
C SER A 36 0.64 -18.87 1.51
N ARG A 37 1.63 -18.49 2.34
CA ARG A 37 2.35 -17.21 2.19
C ARG A 37 3.07 -17.14 0.85
N VAL A 38 3.75 -18.21 0.43
CA VAL A 38 4.44 -18.28 -0.86
C VAL A 38 3.44 -18.29 -2.01
N MET A 39 2.36 -19.07 -1.92
CA MET A 39 1.31 -19.14 -2.95
C MET A 39 0.69 -17.78 -3.26
N VAL A 40 0.55 -16.92 -2.25
CA VAL A 40 0.05 -15.54 -2.44
C VAL A 40 1.17 -14.59 -2.89
N ALA A 41 2.33 -14.62 -2.22
CA ALA A 41 3.38 -13.63 -2.46
C ALA A 41 4.07 -13.81 -3.81
N ALA A 42 4.38 -15.04 -4.21
CA ALA A 42 5.13 -15.33 -5.44
C ALA A 42 4.48 -14.75 -6.72
N PRO A 43 3.17 -14.95 -7.00
CA PRO A 43 2.55 -14.38 -8.20
C PRO A 43 2.52 -12.84 -8.16
N LEU A 44 2.33 -12.23 -6.99
CA LEU A 44 2.33 -10.77 -6.85
C LEU A 44 3.73 -10.19 -7.03
N VAL A 45 4.77 -10.82 -6.48
CA VAL A 45 6.17 -10.44 -6.71
C VAL A 45 6.53 -10.58 -8.18
N ALA A 46 6.12 -11.67 -8.83
CA ALA A 46 6.35 -11.87 -10.26
C ALA A 46 5.68 -10.74 -11.08
N PHE A 47 4.41 -10.44 -10.81
CA PHE A 47 3.70 -9.33 -11.46
C PHE A 47 4.40 -7.98 -11.29
N VAL A 48 4.72 -7.61 -10.04
CA VAL A 48 5.42 -6.36 -9.70
C VAL A 48 6.76 -6.27 -10.42
N THR A 49 7.54 -7.36 -10.38
CA THR A 49 8.85 -7.42 -11.02
C THR A 49 8.72 -7.27 -12.54
N THR A 50 7.81 -8.01 -13.17
CA THR A 50 7.57 -7.89 -14.62
C THR A 50 7.13 -6.49 -15.01
N HIS A 51 6.28 -5.84 -14.20
CA HIS A 51 5.86 -4.47 -14.48
C HIS A 51 7.02 -3.47 -14.37
N ILE A 52 7.87 -3.59 -13.33
CA ILE A 52 9.08 -2.77 -13.18
C ILE A 52 10.04 -2.97 -14.36
N LEU A 53 10.26 -4.23 -14.77
CA LEU A 53 11.12 -4.54 -15.92
C LEU A 53 10.55 -3.94 -17.22
N TYR A 54 9.24 -4.00 -17.42
CA TYR A 54 8.58 -3.38 -18.57
C TYR A 54 8.85 -1.87 -18.64
N LEU A 55 8.67 -1.16 -17.51
CA LEU A 55 8.90 0.29 -17.43
C LEU A 55 10.37 0.67 -17.67
N ASN A 56 11.31 -0.15 -17.23
CA ASN A 56 12.74 0.14 -17.34
C ASN A 56 13.34 -0.19 -18.72
N PHE A 57 12.92 -1.32 -19.31
CA PHE A 57 13.58 -1.90 -20.50
C PHE A 57 12.76 -1.83 -21.78
N TYR A 58 11.44 -1.62 -21.71
CA TYR A 58 10.59 -1.59 -22.90
C TYR A 58 10.02 -0.20 -23.17
N LYS A 59 9.17 0.30 -22.26
CA LYS A 59 8.52 1.60 -22.41
C LYS A 59 8.22 2.19 -21.05
N LEU A 60 8.82 3.33 -20.74
CA LEU A 60 8.48 4.12 -19.57
C LEU A 60 7.12 4.80 -19.81
N ASP A 61 6.06 4.13 -19.42
CA ASP A 61 4.67 4.57 -19.63
C ASP A 61 4.04 4.97 -18.29
N TYR A 62 4.03 6.28 -18.02
CA TYR A 62 3.44 6.85 -16.81
C TYR A 62 1.96 6.49 -16.66
N GLY A 63 1.17 6.54 -17.73
CA GLY A 63 -0.26 6.25 -17.68
C GLY A 63 -0.55 4.79 -17.32
N LEU A 64 0.29 3.86 -17.78
CA LEU A 64 0.21 2.46 -17.36
C LEU A 64 0.64 2.30 -15.89
N ASN A 65 1.76 2.90 -15.49
CA ASN A 65 2.26 2.87 -14.12
C ASN A 65 1.19 3.35 -13.12
N MET A 66 0.58 4.49 -13.42
CA MET A 66 -0.50 5.07 -12.63
C MET A 66 -1.67 4.09 -12.45
N LYS A 67 -2.15 3.47 -13.55
CA LYS A 67 -3.26 2.49 -13.49
C LYS A 67 -2.92 1.27 -12.65
N VAL A 68 -1.69 0.75 -12.76
CA VAL A 68 -1.25 -0.43 -12.01
C VAL A 68 -1.13 -0.12 -10.52
N CYS A 69 -0.48 0.99 -10.15
CA CYS A 69 -0.40 1.46 -8.77
C CYS A 69 -1.79 1.74 -8.18
N MET A 70 -2.66 2.43 -8.94
CA MET A 70 -4.04 2.71 -8.55
C MET A 70 -4.82 1.43 -8.28
N ALA A 71 -4.76 0.44 -9.17
CA ALA A 71 -5.46 -0.82 -9.01
C ALA A 71 -5.01 -1.58 -7.75
N MET A 72 -3.69 -1.66 -7.51
CA MET A 72 -3.16 -2.29 -6.30
C MET A 72 -3.53 -1.52 -5.03
N GLY A 73 -3.49 -0.18 -5.08
CA GLY A 73 -3.87 0.70 -3.97
C GLY A 73 -5.35 0.56 -3.59
N VAL A 74 -6.25 0.57 -4.57
CA VAL A 74 -7.70 0.34 -4.35
C VAL A 74 -7.93 -1.06 -3.78
N ALA A 75 -7.29 -2.09 -4.32
CA ALA A 75 -7.39 -3.45 -3.78
C ALA A 75 -6.96 -3.50 -2.30
N GLN A 76 -5.85 -2.86 -1.96
CA GLN A 76 -5.36 -2.76 -0.58
C GLN A 76 -6.35 -2.03 0.33
N LEU A 77 -6.95 -0.92 -0.11
CA LEU A 77 -7.95 -0.18 0.67
C LEU A 77 -9.21 -1.01 0.93
N LEU A 78 -9.67 -1.76 -0.07
CA LEU A 78 -10.82 -2.65 0.08
C LEU A 78 -10.54 -3.78 1.07
N ILE A 79 -9.37 -4.42 0.98
CA ILE A 79 -8.95 -5.49 1.89
C ILE A 79 -8.92 -4.98 3.34
N TRP A 80 -8.30 -3.83 3.58
CA TRP A 80 -8.23 -3.24 4.91
C TRP A 80 -9.59 -2.75 5.41
N GLY A 81 -10.41 -2.14 4.55
CA GLY A 81 -11.75 -1.68 4.90
C GLY A 81 -12.69 -2.81 5.30
N ILE A 82 -12.69 -3.91 4.52
CA ILE A 82 -13.45 -5.12 4.84
C ILE A 82 -12.99 -5.70 6.18
N TRP A 83 -11.67 -5.82 6.38
CA TRP A 83 -11.12 -6.31 7.64
C TRP A 83 -11.53 -5.44 8.84
N ALA A 84 -11.42 -4.11 8.71
CA ALA A 84 -11.77 -3.16 9.77
C ALA A 84 -13.28 -3.16 10.08
N GLY A 85 -14.13 -3.46 9.09
CA GLY A 85 -15.57 -3.59 9.26
C GLY A 85 -16.00 -4.88 9.98
N ILE A 86 -15.29 -5.98 9.74
CA ILE A 86 -15.64 -7.31 10.29
C ILE A 86 -14.96 -7.58 11.64
N THR A 87 -13.74 -7.07 11.85
CA THR A 87 -12.94 -7.36 13.04
C THR A 87 -13.39 -6.60 14.29
N SER A 88 -13.20 -7.22 15.46
CA SER A 88 -13.32 -6.57 16.78
C SER A 88 -11.97 -6.11 17.32
N HIS A 89 -10.94 -5.98 16.48
CA HIS A 89 -9.61 -5.52 16.88
C HIS A 89 -9.68 -4.13 17.55
N PRO A 90 -9.05 -3.93 18.73
CA PRO A 90 -9.14 -2.67 19.47
C PRO A 90 -8.63 -1.47 18.67
N SER A 91 -7.60 -1.67 17.85
CA SER A 91 -6.98 -0.61 17.03
C SER A 91 -7.54 -0.51 15.61
N ARG A 92 -8.71 -1.10 15.32
CA ARG A 92 -9.33 -1.05 13.98
C ARG A 92 -9.65 0.38 13.51
N TRP A 93 -9.82 1.33 14.43
CA TRP A 93 -10.04 2.74 14.10
C TRP A 93 -8.84 3.37 13.38
N LYS A 94 -7.60 2.93 13.68
CA LYS A 94 -6.38 3.36 12.97
C LYS A 94 -6.40 2.88 11.51
N VAL A 95 -6.95 1.70 11.26
CA VAL A 95 -7.15 1.18 9.90
C VAL A 95 -8.27 1.95 9.17
N TRP A 96 -9.34 2.34 9.85
CA TRP A 96 -10.34 3.24 9.25
C TRP A 96 -9.75 4.59 8.85
N LEU A 97 -8.87 5.17 9.68
CA LEU A 97 -8.11 6.35 9.29
C LEU A 97 -7.29 6.08 8.03
N PHE A 98 -6.57 4.95 7.98
CA PHE A 98 -5.82 4.56 6.79
C PHE A 98 -6.70 4.45 5.54
N VAL A 99 -7.88 3.84 5.65
CA VAL A 99 -8.81 3.66 4.52
C VAL A 99 -9.37 5.00 4.04
N VAL A 100 -9.77 5.88 4.95
CA VAL A 100 -10.32 7.21 4.60
C VAL A 100 -9.24 8.09 3.98
N TRP A 101 -8.07 8.18 4.62
CA TRP A 101 -6.95 8.96 4.09
C TRP A 101 -6.44 8.40 2.77
N GLY A 102 -6.26 7.08 2.66
CA GLY A 102 -5.81 6.44 1.44
C GLY A 102 -6.80 6.61 0.29
N SER A 103 -8.10 6.63 0.57
CA SER A 103 -9.13 6.95 -0.45
C SER A 103 -9.03 8.41 -0.91
N LEU A 104 -8.75 9.34 0.00
CA LEU A 104 -8.51 10.75 -0.35
C LEU A 104 -7.25 10.89 -1.21
N VAL A 105 -6.18 10.17 -0.89
CA VAL A 105 -4.93 10.15 -1.66
C VAL A 105 -5.17 9.62 -3.08
N VAL A 106 -5.84 8.47 -3.20
CA VAL A 106 -6.27 7.90 -4.50
C VAL A 106 -7.11 8.89 -5.31
N PHE A 107 -8.02 9.61 -4.65
CA PHE A 107 -8.84 10.63 -5.30
C PHE A 107 -8.01 11.82 -5.79
N LEU A 108 -7.08 12.32 -4.97
CA LEU A 108 -6.18 13.42 -5.36
C LEU A 108 -5.28 13.04 -6.54
N GLU A 109 -4.81 11.79 -6.57
CA GLU A 109 -3.99 11.27 -7.66
C GLU A 109 -4.79 11.13 -8.98
N MET A 110 -6.08 10.83 -8.92
CA MET A 110 -6.94 10.87 -10.11
C MET A 110 -7.18 12.28 -10.66
N LEU A 111 -7.05 13.33 -9.84
CA LEU A 111 -7.26 14.70 -10.29
C LEU A 111 -6.08 15.23 -11.13
N ASP A 112 -4.87 14.67 -10.92
CA ASP A 112 -3.63 14.96 -11.67
C ASP A 112 -3.50 16.42 -12.12
N PHE A 113 -3.72 17.36 -11.19
CA PHE A 113 -3.79 18.78 -11.52
C PHE A 113 -2.39 19.41 -11.60
N PRO A 114 -2.17 20.34 -12.55
CA PRO A 114 -0.87 21.00 -12.72
C PRO A 114 -0.53 21.90 -11.53
N PRO A 115 0.76 22.17 -11.26
CA PRO A 115 1.20 22.90 -10.08
C PRO A 115 0.53 24.27 -9.94
N TYR A 116 -0.15 24.49 -8.83
CA TYR A 116 -0.73 25.78 -8.50
C TYR A 116 0.39 26.80 -8.26
N LYS A 117 0.45 27.81 -9.14
CA LYS A 117 1.47 28.86 -9.15
C LYS A 117 2.92 28.34 -9.20
N GLY A 118 3.13 27.11 -9.68
CA GLY A 118 4.45 26.48 -9.74
C GLY A 118 4.97 25.93 -8.39
N PHE A 119 4.15 25.89 -7.33
CA PHE A 119 4.61 25.47 -5.99
C PHE A 119 4.04 24.13 -5.52
N VAL A 120 2.75 23.87 -5.75
CA VAL A 120 2.07 22.68 -5.21
C VAL A 120 1.21 22.05 -6.30
N ASP A 121 1.54 20.83 -6.69
CA ASP A 121 0.74 19.98 -7.59
C ASP A 121 0.05 18.85 -6.80
N ALA A 122 -0.69 18.01 -7.52
CA ALA A 122 -1.34 16.82 -6.96
C ALA A 122 -0.33 15.90 -6.26
N HIS A 123 0.87 15.77 -6.82
CA HIS A 123 1.92 14.90 -6.31
C HIS A 123 2.53 15.42 -5.00
N ALA A 124 2.73 16.73 -4.85
CA ALA A 124 3.17 17.35 -3.61
C ALA A 124 2.15 17.18 -2.48
N LEU A 125 0.85 17.31 -2.79
CA LEU A 125 -0.21 17.03 -1.82
C LEU A 125 -0.24 15.53 -1.45
N TRP A 126 -0.04 14.65 -2.41
CA TRP A 126 0.08 13.21 -2.18
C TRP A 126 1.17 12.88 -1.15
N HIS A 127 2.37 13.46 -1.30
CA HIS A 127 3.46 13.30 -0.35
C HIS A 127 3.10 13.87 1.03
N ALA A 128 2.55 15.08 1.08
CA ALA A 128 2.18 15.75 2.33
C ALA A 128 1.15 14.94 3.14
N VAL A 129 0.17 14.34 2.45
CA VAL A 129 -0.88 13.51 3.07
C VAL A 129 -0.34 12.15 3.52
N SER A 130 0.70 11.62 2.86
CA SER A 130 1.31 10.32 3.16
C SER A 130 2.21 10.32 4.41
N ILE A 131 2.78 11.47 4.79
CA ILE A 131 3.64 11.60 5.99
C ILE A 131 2.89 11.22 7.29
N PRO A 132 1.78 11.89 7.67
CA PRO A 132 1.05 11.53 8.89
C PRO A 132 0.42 10.14 8.80
N LEU A 133 0.04 9.70 7.59
CA LEU A 133 -0.50 8.36 7.35
C LEU A 133 0.50 7.27 7.76
N THR A 134 1.78 7.47 7.45
CA THR A 134 2.86 6.52 7.80
C THR A 134 2.97 6.33 9.32
N TYR A 135 2.82 7.42 10.09
CA TYR A 135 2.82 7.34 11.55
C TYR A 135 1.66 6.48 12.08
N PHE A 136 0.44 6.69 11.56
CA PHE A 136 -0.73 5.89 11.96
C PHE A 136 -0.60 4.42 11.57
N CYS A 137 -0.05 4.14 10.38
CA CYS A 137 0.25 2.77 9.94
C CYS A 137 1.22 2.08 10.90
N TRP A 138 2.33 2.73 11.24
CA TRP A 138 3.30 2.17 12.19
C TRP A 138 2.68 1.92 13.57
N SER A 139 1.91 2.89 14.06
CA SER A 139 1.21 2.78 15.32
C SER A 139 0.18 1.63 15.34
N PHE A 140 -0.48 1.37 14.20
CA PHE A 140 -1.36 0.21 14.07
C PHE A 140 -0.57 -1.11 14.05
N VAL A 141 0.52 -1.19 13.30
CA VAL A 141 1.38 -2.38 13.22
C VAL A 141 1.91 -2.77 14.60
N GLN A 142 2.32 -1.79 15.40
CA GLN A 142 2.77 -2.03 16.77
C GLN A 142 1.64 -2.64 17.62
N ASP A 143 0.46 -1.99 17.68
CA ASP A 143 -0.67 -2.49 18.45
C ASP A 143 -1.11 -3.89 18.00
N ASP A 144 -1.09 -4.13 16.69
CA ASP A 144 -1.48 -5.40 16.10
C ASP A 144 -0.53 -6.54 16.51
N ALA A 145 0.78 -6.26 16.53
CA ALA A 145 1.78 -7.20 16.98
C ALA A 145 1.62 -7.54 18.48
N GLU A 146 1.37 -6.52 19.33
CA GLU A 146 1.11 -6.70 20.76
C GLU A 146 -0.17 -7.51 21.00
N PHE A 147 -1.25 -7.18 20.29
CA PHE A 147 -2.54 -7.89 20.38
C PHE A 147 -2.41 -9.37 19.99
N ARG A 148 -1.73 -9.65 18.87
CA ARG A 148 -1.53 -11.03 18.42
C ARG A 148 -0.65 -11.84 19.36
N THR A 149 0.44 -11.25 19.83
CA THR A 149 1.37 -11.91 20.75
C THR A 149 0.68 -12.26 22.08
N SER A 150 -0.05 -11.31 22.66
CA SER A 150 -0.81 -11.56 23.90
C SER A 150 -1.90 -12.61 23.73
N THR A 151 -2.59 -12.63 22.59
CA THR A 151 -3.60 -13.65 22.27
C THR A 151 -2.99 -15.05 22.15
N LEU A 152 -1.81 -15.17 21.55
CA LEU A 152 -1.08 -16.44 21.46
C LEU A 152 -0.65 -16.94 22.84
N LEU A 153 -0.07 -16.06 23.66
CA LEU A 153 0.37 -16.41 25.01
C LEU A 153 -0.79 -16.86 25.91
N LYS A 154 -1.96 -16.25 25.77
CA LYS A 154 -3.18 -16.67 26.50
C LYS A 154 -3.72 -18.04 26.08
N LYS A 155 -3.43 -18.50 24.85
CA LYS A 155 -3.85 -19.84 24.36
C LYS A 155 -2.91 -20.97 24.81
N ILE A 156 -1.68 -20.63 25.20
CA ILE A 156 -0.65 -21.60 25.64
C ILE A 156 -0.75 -21.88 27.14
N LYS A 157 -1.30 -20.92 27.92
CA LYS A 157 -1.63 -21.09 29.34
C LYS A 157 -2.96 -21.78 29.53
#